data_AF-A0A3P9KHX2-F1
#
_entry.id   AF-A0A3P9KHX2-F1
#
_cell.length_a   1.000
_cell.length_b   1.000
_cell.length_c   1.000
_cell.angle_alpha   90.00
_cell.angle_beta   90.00
_cell.angle_gamma   90.00
#
_symmetry.space_group_name_H-M   'P 1'
#
loop_
_entity.id
_entity.type
_entity.pdbx_description
1 polymer ?
#
loop_
_entity_poly.entity_id
_entity_poly.type
_entity_poly.pdbx_seq_one_letter_code
_entity_poly.pdbx_strand_id
1 'polypeptide(L)' 'VFDIVPGPEKGSFRVKARFLGVEMEEFLLKYQDLLQLQYEGVAVMKMFDKAKVNVNLLIFLLNKKFFKN' A
#
# COMPACT_ATOMS: atom_id res chain seq x y z
N VAL A 1 8.43 -9.39 4.88
CA VAL A 1 7.20 -9.68 4.11
C VAL A 1 6.18 -8.63 4.47
N PHE A 2 5.44 -8.11 3.49
CA PHE A 2 4.34 -7.17 3.73
C PHE A 2 3.01 -7.91 3.64
N ASP A 3 2.17 -7.77 4.66
CA ASP A 3 0.81 -8.25 4.69
C ASP A 3 -0.12 -7.06 4.46
N ILE A 4 -0.99 -7.17 3.45
CA ILE A 4 -1.97 -6.13 3.09
C ILE A 4 -3.35 -6.73 3.31
N VAL A 5 -4.14 -6.08 4.15
CA VAL A 5 -5.53 -6.48 4.44
C VAL A 5 -6.47 -5.28 4.25
N PRO A 6 -7.77 -5.50 3.98
CA PRO A 6 -8.74 -4.41 3.92
C PRO A 6 -8.75 -3.59 5.21
N GLY A 7 -8.82 -2.28 5.07
CA GLY A 7 -8.94 -1.35 6.19
C GLY A 7 -10.40 -1.12 6.61
N PRO A 8 -10.63 -0.25 7.61
CA PRO A 8 -11.96 0.02 8.16
C PRO A 8 -12.90 0.73 7.17
N GLU A 9 -12.35 1.50 6.24
CA GLU A 9 -13.10 2.27 5.25
C GLU A 9 -12.93 1.71 3.84
N LYS A 10 -13.94 1.92 2.98
CA LYS A 10 -13.86 1.52 1.57
C LYS A 10 -12.68 2.22 0.89
N GLY A 11 -11.80 1.44 0.27
CA GLY A 11 -10.60 1.97 -0.37
C GLY A 11 -9.46 2.28 0.60
N SER A 12 -9.55 1.83 1.86
CA SER A 12 -8.43 1.84 2.81
C SER A 12 -7.85 0.44 2.97
N PHE A 13 -6.55 0.36 3.25
CA PHE A 13 -5.81 -0.89 3.43
C PHE A 13 -4.89 -0.78 4.63
N ARG A 14 -4.87 -1.80 5.49
CA ARG A 14 -3.86 -1.93 6.53
C ARG A 14 -2.67 -2.67 5.96
N VAL A 15 -1.51 -2.02 5.97
CA VAL A 15 -0.25 -2.61 5.53
C VAL A 15 0.60 -2.86 6.76
N LYS A 16 0.91 -4.14 6.99
CA LYS A 16 1.76 -4.62 8.06
C LYS A 16 3.07 -5.12 7.48
N ALA A 17 4.17 -4.71 8.07
CA ALA A 17 5.47 -5.29 7.75
C ALA A 17 5.82 -6.36 8.80
N ARG A 18 6.34 -7.51 8.36
CA ARG A 18 7.00 -8.49 9.22
C ARG A 18 8.44 -8.65 8.79
N PHE A 19 9.36 -8.49 9.72
CA PHE A 19 10.80 -8.68 9.47
C PHE A 19 11.34 -9.71 10.46
N LEU A 20 11.91 -10.80 9.93
CA LEU A 20 12.46 -11.91 10.73
C LEU A 20 11.50 -12.45 11.81
N GLY A 21 10.20 -12.54 11.48
CA GLY A 21 9.17 -13.04 12.41
C GLY A 21 8.61 -11.99 13.37
N VAL A 22 9.20 -10.80 13.45
CA VAL A 22 8.74 -9.70 14.31
C VAL A 22 7.80 -8.79 13.52
N GLU A 23 6.61 -8.53 14.09
CA GLU A 23 5.66 -7.56 13.57
C GLU A 23 6.25 -6.16 13.74
N MET A 24 6.38 -5.44 12.63
CA MET A 24 6.86 -4.07 12.59
C MET A 24 5.65 -3.12 12.60
N GLU A 25 5.91 -1.85 12.29
CA GLU A 25 4.88 -0.83 12.12
C GLU A 25 3.74 -1.28 11.18
N GLU A 26 2.54 -0.86 11.55
CA GLU A 26 1.33 -0.92 10.74
C GLU A 26 1.00 0.50 10.31
N PHE A 27 0.62 0.70 9.05
CA PHE A 27 0.03 1.96 8.62
C PHE A 27 -1.22 1.75 7.78
N LEU A 28 -2.05 2.78 7.78
CA LEU A 28 -3.26 2.84 6.98
C LEU A 28 -2.97 3.52 5.65
N LEU A 29 -3.09 2.77 4.57
CA LEU A 29 -2.95 3.26 3.20
C LEU A 29 -4.33 3.57 2.63
N LYS A 30 -4.55 4.80 2.17
CA LYS A 30 -5.76 5.17 1.41
C LYS A 30 -5.48 5.07 -0.07
N TYR A 31 -6.38 4.44 -0.81
CA TYR A 31 -6.26 4.29 -2.26
C TYR A 31 -6.26 5.64 -2.99
N GLN A 32 -6.99 6.63 -2.47
CA GLN A 32 -7.02 7.97 -3.02
C GLN A 32 -5.64 8.65 -2.97
N ASP A 33 -4.87 8.45 -1.89
CA ASP A 33 -3.52 9.01 -1.77
C ASP A 33 -2.58 8.45 -2.85
N LEU A 34 -2.74 7.17 -3.23
CA LEU A 34 -1.98 6.57 -4.33
C LEU A 34 -2.35 7.18 -5.68
N LEU A 35 -3.64 7.42 -5.92
CA LEU A 35 -4.10 8.08 -7.15
C LEU A 35 -3.59 9.51 -7.24
N GLN A 36 -3.54 10.23 -6.12
CA GLN A 36 -2.97 11.57 -6.08
C GLN A 36 -1.48 11.54 -6.44
N LEU A 37 -0.69 10.62 -5.85
CA LEU A 37 0.72 10.44 -6.20
C LEU A 37 0.92 10.12 -7.68
N GLN A 38 0.05 9.26 -8.25
CA GLN A 38 0.08 8.95 -9.67
C GLN A 38 -0.23 10.19 -10.53
N TYR A 39 -1.24 10.97 -10.16
CA TYR A 39 -1.61 12.20 -10.87
C TYR A 39 -0.49 13.25 -10.84
N GLU A 40 0.20 13.38 -9.71
CA GLU A 40 1.37 14.26 -9.54
C GLU A 40 2.63 13.74 -10.25
N GLY A 41 2.58 12.56 -10.87
CA GLY A 41 3.72 11.95 -11.58
C GLY A 41 4.76 11.30 -10.65
N VAL A 42 4.42 11.07 -9.38
CA VAL A 42 5.29 10.41 -8.40
C VAL A 42 5.25 8.89 -8.64
N ALA A 43 6.29 8.38 -9.29
CA ALA A 43 6.37 6.95 -9.63
C ALA A 43 6.75 6.04 -8.46
N VAL A 44 7.38 6.58 -7.40
CA VAL A 44 7.94 5.80 -6.28
C VAL A 44 7.60 6.47 -4.95
N MET A 45 7.02 5.71 -4.02
CA MET A 45 6.78 6.13 -2.64
C MET A 45 7.69 5.39 -1.65
N LYS A 46 7.97 6.00 -0.50
CA LYS A 46 8.63 5.34 0.63
C LYS A 46 7.57 4.77 1.57
N MET A 47 7.72 3.51 1.95
CA MET A 47 6.93 2.85 2.98
C MET A 47 7.85 2.56 4.17
N PHE A 48 7.41 2.94 5.37
CA PHE A 48 8.15 2.76 6.64
C PHE A 48 9.56 3.36 6.65
N ASP A 49 9.78 4.41 5.85
CA ASP A 49 11.09 5.03 5.59
C ASP A 49 12.23 4.08 5.15
N LYS A 50 11.90 2.82 4.84
CA LYS A 50 12.86 1.73 4.61
C LYS A 50 12.66 1.07 3.25
N ALA A 51 11.45 1.06 2.71
CA ALA A 51 11.13 0.41 1.44
C ALA A 51 10.68 1.42 0.39
N LYS A 52 11.25 1.33 -0.82
CA LYS A 52 10.77 2.07 -1.99
C LYS A 52 9.83 1.18 -2.79
N VAL A 53 8.63 1.68 -3.09
CA VAL A 53 7.60 0.93 -3.81
C VAL A 53 7.09 1.76 -4.97
N ASN A 54 6.90 1.11 -6.12
CA ASN A 54 6.35 1.75 -7.31
C ASN A 54 4.84 1.95 -7.15
N VAL A 55 4.37 3.19 -7.31
CA VAL A 55 2.98 3.59 -7.09
C VAL A 55 2.03 2.87 -8.06
N ASN A 56 2.36 2.84 -9.36
CA ASN A 56 1.53 2.23 -10.39
C ASN A 56 1.40 0.71 -10.21
N LEU A 57 2.50 0.04 -9.88
CA LEU A 57 2.49 -1.40 -9.62
C LEU A 57 1.72 -1.74 -8.34
N LEU A 58 1.79 -0.88 -7.31
CA LEU A 58 1.02 -1.05 -6.09
C LEU A 58 -0.49 -0.88 -6.35
N ILE A 59 -0.88 0.16 -7.09
CA ILE A 59 -2.26 0.36 -7.54
C ILE A 59 -2.77 -0.88 -8.30
N PHE A 60 -1.99 -1.36 -9.28
CA PHE A 60 -2.33 -2.57 -10.04
C PHE A 60 -2.51 -3.80 -9.14
N LEU A 61 -1.61 -4.01 -8.18
CA LEU A 61 -1.68 -5.13 -7.23
C LEU A 61 -2.96 -5.06 -6.38
N LEU A 62 -3.28 -3.88 -5.84
CA LEU A 62 -4.49 -3.66 -5.04
C LEU A 62 -5.75 -3.91 -5.87
N ASN A 63 -5.80 -3.39 -7.10
CA ASN A 63 -6.90 -3.63 -8.03
C ASN A 63 -7.11 -5.11 -8.31
N LYS A 64 -6.02 -5.83 -8.59
CA LYS A 64 -6.07 -7.27 -8.87
C LYS A 64 -6.52 -8.09 -7.66
N LYS A 65 -6.10 -7.72 -6.44
CA LYS A 65 -6.37 -8.49 -5.22
C LYS A 65 -7.70 -8.16 -4.55
N PHE A 66 -8.16 -6.91 -4.59
CA PHE A 66 -9.27 -6.45 -3.75
C PHE A 66 -10.42 -5.80 -4.50
N PHE A 67 -10.23 -5.42 -5.77
CA PHE A 67 -11.26 -4.72 -6.56
C PHE A 67 -11.71 -5.48 -7.82
N LYS A 68 -11.20 -6.69 -8.05
CA LYS A 68 -11.76 -7.57 -9.07
C LYS A 68 -13.03 -8.23 -8.53
N ASN A 69 -14.17 -7.79 -9.07
CA ASN A 69 -15.41 -8.56 -9.08
C ASN A 69 -15.27 -9.74 -10.04
#